data_AF-A0A3Q9I7D7-F1
#
_entry.id   AF-A0A3Q9I7D7-F1
#
_cell.length_a   1.000
_cell.length_b   1.000
_cell.length_c   1.000
_cell.angle_alpha   90.00
_cell.angle_beta   90.00
_cell.angle_gamma   90.00
#
_symmetry.space_group_name_H-M   'P 1'
#
loop_
_entity.id
_entity.type
_entity.pdbx_description
1 polymer ?
#
loop_
_entity_poly.entity_id
_entity_poly.type
_entity_poly.pdbx_seq_one_letter_code
_entity_poly.pdbx_strand_id
1 'polypeptide(L)' 'MSSKKMGRPPSDKPKSKTIEIRVDQETMSKLDASAEKLNTSRSAIVRKGIEKVYDDLQK' A
#
# COMPACT_ATOMS: atom_id res chain seq x y z
N MET A 1 -34.84 -24.49 0.54
CA MET A 1 -33.40 -24.49 0.88
C MET A 1 -32.76 -23.30 0.21
N SER A 2 -32.61 -22.19 0.91
CA SER A 2 -32.13 -20.93 0.36
C SER A 2 -30.67 -21.07 -0.08
N SER A 3 -30.42 -20.88 -1.37
CA SER A 3 -29.10 -20.88 -1.98
C SER A 3 -28.21 -19.87 -1.27
N LYS A 4 -27.19 -20.34 -0.53
CA LYS A 4 -26.15 -19.50 0.07
C LYS A 4 -25.53 -18.69 -1.06
N LYS A 5 -25.72 -17.37 -1.06
CA LYS A 5 -24.99 -16.47 -1.96
C LYS A 5 -23.51 -16.69 -1.70
N MET A 6 -22.79 -17.28 -2.65
CA MET A 6 -21.35 -17.50 -2.55
C MET A 6 -20.71 -16.13 -2.33
N GLY A 7 -20.09 -15.94 -1.16
CA GLY A 7 -19.42 -14.68 -0.82
C GLY A 7 -18.26 -14.40 -1.76
N ARG A 8 -17.62 -13.24 -1.59
CA ARG A 8 -16.43 -12.86 -2.35
C ARG A 8 -15.38 -13.99 -2.25
N PRO A 9 -14.84 -14.50 -3.37
CA PRO A 9 -13.89 -15.59 -3.35
C PRO A 9 -12.73 -15.25 -2.39
N PRO A 10 -12.24 -16.23 -1.61
CA PRO A 10 -11.16 -16.00 -0.66
C PRO A 10 -9.95 -15.47 -1.44
N SER A 11 -9.52 -14.26 -1.09
CA SER A 11 -8.28 -13.71 -1.62
C SER A 11 -7.14 -14.29 -0.81
N ASP A 12 -6.15 -14.91 -1.47
CA ASP A 12 -5.00 -15.53 -0.78
C ASP A 12 -4.10 -14.54 -0.03
N LYS A 13 -4.13 -13.25 -0.41
CA LYS A 13 -3.33 -12.20 0.23
C LYS A 13 -4.16 -10.93 0.42
N PRO A 14 -5.10 -10.93 1.38
CA PRO A 14 -5.85 -9.72 1.69
C PRO A 14 -4.90 -8.70 2.30
N LYS A 15 -5.00 -7.45 1.84
CA LYS A 15 -4.34 -6.30 2.48
C LYS A 15 -5.08 -5.97 3.79
N SER A 16 -4.93 -6.82 4.79
CA SER A 16 -5.71 -6.79 6.03
C SER A 16 -5.16 -5.83 7.09
N LYS A 17 -3.91 -5.38 6.93
CA LYS A 17 -3.25 -4.48 7.88
C LYS A 17 -3.19 -3.05 7.32
N THR A 18 -3.68 -2.11 8.10
CA THR A 18 -3.50 -0.66 7.88
C THR A 18 -2.31 -0.20 8.70
N ILE A 19 -1.49 0.66 8.10
CA ILE A 19 -0.34 1.28 8.76
C ILE A 19 -0.67 2.76 8.94
N GLU A 20 -0.74 3.22 10.18
CA GLU A 20 -0.92 4.63 10.53
C GLU A 20 0.41 5.16 11.07
N ILE A 21 0.91 6.24 10.46
CA ILE A 21 2.19 6.85 10.80
C ILE A 21 1.99 8.35 10.87
N ARG A 22 2.57 9.00 11.88
CA ARG A 22 2.69 10.46 11.89
C ARG A 22 3.81 10.86 10.94
N VAL A 23 3.49 11.78 10.06
CA VAL A 23 4.42 12.31 9.06
C VAL A 23 4.30 13.82 9.03
N ASP A 24 5.40 14.48 8.77
CA ASP A 24 5.44 15.93 8.59
C ASP A 24 4.86 16.34 7.24
N GLN A 25 4.49 17.61 7.13
CA GLN A 25 3.91 18.18 5.90
C GLN A 25 4.84 18.01 4.69
N GLU A 26 6.15 18.13 4.89
CA GLU A 26 7.13 17.93 3.81
C GLU A 26 7.12 16.51 3.27
N THR A 27 7.03 15.52 4.17
CA THR A 27 6.98 14.10 3.80
C THR A 27 5.70 13.80 3.03
N MET A 28 4.58 14.38 3.45
CA MET A 28 3.32 14.30 2.70
C MET A 28 3.42 14.91 1.30
N SER A 29 4.00 16.10 1.17
CA SER A 29 4.19 16.75 -0.13
C SER A 29 5.09 15.94 -1.06
N LYS A 30 6.16 15.34 -0.52
CA LYS A 30 7.05 14.44 -1.29
C LYS A 30 6.31 13.18 -1.75
N LEU A 31 5.45 12.62 -0.90
CA LEU A 31 4.62 11.46 -1.22
C LEU A 31 3.64 11.79 -2.37
N ASP A 32 3.00 12.96 -2.31
CA ASP A 32 2.04 13.42 -3.30
C ASP A 32 2.70 13.72 -4.64
N ALA A 33 3.81 14.46 -4.64
CA ALA A 33 4.59 14.72 -5.85
C ALA A 33 5.12 13.43 -6.48
N SER A 34 5.48 12.44 -5.67
CA SER A 34 5.90 11.13 -6.17
C SER A 34 4.72 10.35 -6.75
N ALA A 35 3.53 10.44 -6.14
CA ALA A 35 2.29 9.80 -6.59
C ALA A 35 1.86 10.30 -7.96
N GLU A 36 1.88 11.62 -8.14
CA GLU A 36 1.60 12.28 -9.41
C GLU A 36 2.59 11.88 -10.50
N LYS A 37 3.90 11.97 -10.22
CA LYS A 37 4.96 11.62 -11.19
C LYS A 37 4.87 10.17 -11.67
N LEU A 38 4.51 9.25 -10.77
CA LEU A 38 4.42 7.83 -11.07
C LEU A 38 3.02 7.41 -11.53
N ASN A 39 2.02 8.31 -11.53
CA ASN A 39 0.60 7.99 -11.76
C ASN A 39 0.12 6.81 -10.89
N THR A 40 0.54 6.76 -9.63
CA THR A 40 0.16 5.69 -8.71
C THR A 40 -0.46 6.24 -7.43
N SER A 41 -1.13 5.38 -6.66
CA SER A 41 -1.65 5.79 -5.35
C SER A 41 -0.51 6.01 -4.33
N ARG A 42 -0.72 6.92 -3.37
CA ARG A 42 0.14 7.10 -2.19
C ARG A 42 0.55 5.77 -1.55
N SER A 43 -0.43 4.87 -1.38
CA SER A 43 -0.20 3.56 -0.77
C SER A 43 0.69 2.63 -1.62
N ALA A 44 0.72 2.78 -2.95
CA ALA A 44 1.62 2.03 -3.82
C ALA A 44 3.06 2.52 -3.67
N ILE A 45 3.25 3.83 -3.50
CA ILE A 45 4.57 4.43 -3.27
C ILE A 45 5.14 4.02 -1.92
N VAL A 46 4.33 4.06 -0.86
CA VAL A 46 4.78 3.59 0.46
C VAL A 46 5.25 2.14 0.39
N ARG A 47 4.51 1.26 -0.29
CA ARG A 47 4.92 -0.16 -0.47
C ARG A 47 6.23 -0.28 -1.25
N LYS A 48 6.34 0.42 -2.38
CA LYS A 48 7.56 0.43 -3.20
C LYS A 48 8.76 0.98 -2.43
N GLY A 49 8.56 1.98 -1.57
CA GLY A 49 9.58 2.52 -0.69
C GLY A 49 10.07 1.48 0.33
N ILE A 50 9.14 0.77 0.97
CA ILE A 50 9.46 -0.31 1.92
C ILE A 50 10.22 -1.45 1.22
N GLU A 51 9.77 -1.88 0.04
CA GLU A 51 10.44 -2.93 -0.75
C GLU A 51 11.88 -2.54 -1.09
N LYS A 52 12.11 -1.31 -1.57
CA LYS A 52 13.46 -0.82 -1.88
C LYS A 52 14.38 -0.81 -0.66
N VAL A 53 13.91 -0.29 0.48
CA VAL A 53 14.70 -0.26 1.71
C VAL A 53 14.99 -1.67 2.20
N TYR A 54 14.02 -2.59 2.09
CA TYR A 54 14.22 -3.99 2.44
C TYR A 54 15.27 -4.66 1.55
N ASP A 55 15.19 -4.47 0.23
CA ASP A 55 16.14 -5.02 -0.74
C ASP A 55 17.55 -4.45 -0.53
N ASP A 56 17.66 -3.14 -0.25
CA ASP A 56 18.94 -2.49 0.05
C ASP A 56 19.57 -3.01 1.35
N LEU A 57 18.77 -3.43 2.34
CA LEU A 57 19.24 -4.03 3.59
C LEU A 57 19.60 -5.52 3.47
N GLN A 58 19.13 -6.22 2.43
CA GLN A 58 19.46 -7.63 2.15
C GLN A 58 20.74 -7.80 1.31
N LYS A 59 21.41 -6.69 0.99
CA LYS A 59 22.67 -6.63 0.24
C LYS A 59 23.88 -6.71 1.17
#